data_AF-V5WDU3-F1
#
_entry.id   AF-V5WDU3-F1
#
_cell.length_a   1.000
_cell.length_b   1.000
_cell.length_c   1.000
_cell.angle_alpha   90.00
_cell.angle_beta   90.00
_cell.angle_gamma   90.00
#
_symmetry.space_group_name_H-M   'P 1'
#
loop_
_entity.id
_entity.type
_entity.pdbx_description
1 polymer ?
#
loop_
_entity_poly.entity_id
_entity_poly.type
_entity_poly.pdbx_seq_one_letter_code
_entity_poly.pdbx_strand_id
1 'polypeptide(L)'
;MSASVFANLQTPDQRVESPRPEREVTANMQGRAEMREGAFQALFIGGNISQLSDSSGKLPFSGGIQSRLISSRQGKQRNIEYQVESAFALESAVSRGLRQTLKLADAECQIAGRIVNDYVLIEDMAELVMDCYVQHPWIREGYEIERYIPQMLEIWNDIKADEIIDLRSGNSDGSSRAFRFRPLDLTFDENGEALLLFPGMSWILNRGPSGLVLELIHGRRQKIDLPSGALITRRRRDQYALSFLPTGEYRKPTLDGLNGLLEHYSLRLKPNLRSSDDFKPMSRKAQGHISHPFVIYY
;
A
#
# COMPACT_ATOMS: atom_id res chain seq x y z
N MET A 1 -36.04 15.42 -28.58
CA MET A 1 -36.21 16.19 -27.33
C MET A 1 -36.10 15.18 -26.21
N SER A 2 -35.15 15.16 -25.27
CA SER A 2 -34.07 16.05 -24.80
C SER A 2 -32.89 15.14 -24.41
N ALA A 3 -31.65 15.33 -24.89
CA ALA A 3 -30.67 16.34 -24.49
C ALA A 3 -30.39 16.39 -22.97
N SER A 4 -29.10 16.16 -22.65
CA SER A 4 -28.35 16.51 -21.43
C SER A 4 -28.62 15.76 -20.11
N VAL A 5 -27.87 14.68 -19.88
CA VAL A 5 -27.41 14.30 -18.51
C VAL A 5 -25.86 14.22 -18.43
N PHE A 6 -25.13 14.32 -19.54
CA PHE A 6 -23.64 14.27 -19.54
C PHE A 6 -22.96 15.62 -19.84
N ALA A 7 -23.64 16.74 -19.60
CA ALA A 7 -23.04 18.06 -19.70
C ALA A 7 -22.61 18.52 -18.31
N ASN A 8 -21.39 18.13 -17.89
CA ASN A 8 -20.49 18.83 -16.95
C ASN A 8 -19.47 17.85 -16.34
N LEU A 9 -18.76 17.08 -17.16
CA LEU A 9 -17.38 16.75 -16.78
C LEU A 9 -16.57 18.02 -17.03
N GLN A 10 -16.50 18.88 -16.01
CA GLN A 10 -15.48 19.93 -15.97
C GLN A 10 -14.16 19.27 -16.35
N THR A 11 -13.49 19.76 -17.38
CA THR A 11 -12.08 19.48 -17.62
C THR A 11 -11.35 19.68 -16.29
N PRO A 12 -10.82 18.65 -15.63
CA PRO A 12 -10.25 18.84 -14.32
C PRO A 12 -8.83 19.36 -14.54
N ASP A 13 -8.72 20.67 -14.70
CA ASP A 13 -7.44 21.36 -14.48
C ASP A 13 -7.08 21.38 -12.99
N GLN A 14 -7.93 20.81 -12.12
CA GLN A 14 -7.77 20.88 -10.68
C GLN A 14 -7.39 19.53 -10.07
N ARG A 15 -6.24 19.57 -9.40
CA ARG A 15 -5.81 18.66 -8.35
C ARG A 15 -6.96 18.41 -7.37
N VAL A 16 -7.41 17.17 -7.25
CA VAL A 16 -8.36 16.76 -6.22
C VAL A 16 -7.60 15.93 -5.20
N GLU A 17 -7.34 16.50 -4.03
CA GLU A 17 -6.71 15.75 -2.94
C GLU A 17 -7.76 15.16 -2.02
N SER A 18 -7.58 13.88 -1.67
CA SER A 18 -8.26 13.30 -0.51
C SER A 18 -8.01 14.20 0.72
N PRO A 19 -9.04 14.57 1.50
CA PRO A 19 -8.83 15.40 2.69
C PRO A 19 -7.96 14.66 3.70
N ARG A 20 -6.89 15.30 4.16
CA ARG A 20 -5.87 14.74 5.05
C ARG A 20 -5.88 15.45 6.40
N PRO A 21 -5.42 14.80 7.49
CA PRO A 21 -5.15 15.49 8.74
C PRO A 21 -4.14 16.64 8.53
N GLU A 22 -4.43 17.79 9.13
CA GLU A 22 -3.49 18.91 9.20
C GLU A 22 -2.32 18.51 10.11
N ARG A 23 -1.11 18.63 9.58
CA ARG A 23 0.16 18.29 10.24
C ARG A 23 1.19 19.33 9.82
N GLU A 24 2.01 19.80 10.76
CA GLU A 24 3.04 20.79 10.46
C GLU A 24 4.17 20.13 9.65
N VAL A 25 4.62 20.81 8.59
CA VAL A 25 5.72 20.35 7.74
C VAL A 25 6.98 21.11 8.16
N THR A 26 7.95 20.41 8.76
CA THR A 26 9.05 21.08 9.47
C THR A 26 10.39 21.04 8.73
N ALA A 27 10.68 19.99 7.97
CA ALA A 27 11.99 19.84 7.29
C ALA A 27 11.95 18.91 6.07
N ASN A 28 12.81 19.16 5.07
CA ASN A 28 13.02 18.27 3.92
C ASN A 28 13.80 17.01 4.33
N MET A 29 13.27 15.83 3.97
CA MET A 29 13.78 14.51 4.31
C MET A 29 14.11 13.64 3.08
N GLN A 30 14.39 14.25 1.93
CA GLN A 30 14.78 13.54 0.69
C GLN A 30 16.17 12.89 0.76
N GLY A 31 16.97 13.16 1.80
CA GLY A 31 18.25 12.49 2.05
C GLY A 31 18.08 11.14 2.74
N ARG A 32 18.86 10.92 3.80
CA ARG A 32 18.69 9.82 4.74
C ARG A 32 18.01 10.36 5.99
N ALA A 33 16.87 9.79 6.36
CA ALA A 33 16.13 10.15 7.56
C ALA A 33 15.87 8.92 8.42
N GLU A 34 15.91 9.08 9.73
CA GLU A 34 15.63 8.02 10.69
C GLU A 34 14.54 8.49 11.64
N MET A 35 13.47 7.71 11.75
CA MET A 35 12.44 7.88 12.75
C MET A 35 12.61 6.79 13.81
N ARG A 36 12.57 7.19 15.09
CA ARG A 36 12.75 6.29 16.22
C ARG A 36 11.74 6.62 17.30
N GLU A 37 11.10 5.59 17.84
CA GLU A 37 10.22 5.66 19.00
C GLU A 37 10.45 4.42 19.87
N GLY A 38 10.84 4.62 21.12
CA GLY A 38 11.32 3.56 22.00
C GLY A 38 12.37 2.65 21.33
N ALA A 39 12.06 1.36 21.22
CA ALA A 39 12.91 0.36 20.58
C ALA A 39 12.68 0.20 19.07
N PHE A 40 11.64 0.83 18.50
CA PHE A 40 11.27 0.71 17.10
C PHE A 40 11.92 1.80 16.26
N GLN A 41 12.35 1.45 15.06
CA GLN A 41 13.05 2.34 14.15
C GLN A 41 12.62 2.10 12.69
N ALA A 42 12.39 3.20 11.98
CA ALA A 42 12.19 3.22 10.53
C ALA A 42 13.28 4.09 9.87
N LEU A 43 13.98 3.50 8.90
CA LEU A 43 14.97 4.20 8.09
C LEU A 43 14.37 4.56 6.73
N PHE A 44 14.59 5.80 6.30
CA PHE A 44 14.18 6.32 5.01
C PHE A 44 15.40 6.77 4.21
N ILE A 45 15.41 6.45 2.91
CA ILE A 45 16.44 6.86 1.95
C ILE A 45 15.71 7.42 0.72
N GLY A 46 16.06 8.64 0.31
CA GLY A 46 15.37 9.25 -0.83
C GLY A 46 13.90 9.56 -0.53
N GLY A 47 13.53 9.66 0.76
CA GLY A 47 12.13 9.76 1.19
C GLY A 47 11.33 8.45 1.16
N ASN A 48 11.91 7.32 0.74
CA ASN A 48 11.26 6.02 0.74
C ASN A 48 11.70 5.18 1.94
N ILE A 49 10.77 4.46 2.55
CA ILE A 49 11.08 3.55 3.65
C ILE A 49 12.00 2.44 3.14
N SER A 50 13.17 2.27 3.75
CA SER A 50 14.18 1.32 3.29
C SER A 50 14.41 0.16 4.27
N GLN A 51 14.14 0.39 5.56
CA GLN A 51 14.38 -0.61 6.59
C GLN A 51 13.47 -0.36 7.80
N LEU A 52 13.00 -1.45 8.40
CA LEU A 52 12.39 -1.46 9.73
C LEU A 52 13.28 -2.26 10.69
N SER A 53 13.35 -1.84 11.94
CA SER A 53 14.05 -2.59 13.00
C SER A 53 13.43 -2.35 14.36
N ASP A 54 13.62 -3.31 15.26
CA ASP A 54 13.24 -3.21 16.66
C ASP A 54 14.39 -3.66 17.59
N SER A 55 14.12 -3.79 18.89
CA SER A 55 15.09 -4.31 19.89
C SER A 55 15.66 -5.70 19.56
N SER A 56 14.98 -6.50 18.74
CA SER A 56 15.41 -7.84 18.35
C SER A 56 16.26 -7.86 17.07
N GLY A 57 16.28 -6.76 16.32
CA GLY A 57 17.10 -6.61 15.11
C GLY A 57 16.31 -6.06 13.93
N LYS A 58 16.71 -6.46 12.71
CA LYS A 58 16.06 -6.02 11.47
C LYS A 58 14.76 -6.78 11.24
N LEU A 59 13.71 -6.06 10.88
CA LEU A 59 12.41 -6.63 10.49
C LEU A 59 12.35 -6.83 8.97
N PRO A 60 11.52 -7.78 8.48
CA PRO A 60 11.23 -7.96 7.06
C PRO A 60 10.66 -6.70 6.38
N PHE A 61 11.49 -5.95 5.68
CA PHE A 61 11.07 -4.85 4.80
C PHE A 61 12.24 -4.48 3.88
N SER A 62 12.16 -4.78 2.57
CA SER A 62 13.35 -4.85 1.71
C SER A 62 13.41 -3.88 0.53
N GLY A 63 12.41 -3.02 0.28
CA GLY A 63 12.43 -2.27 -0.98
C GLY A 63 11.41 -1.16 -1.17
N GLY A 64 11.01 -0.47 -0.11
CA GLY A 64 10.18 0.73 -0.21
C GLY A 64 8.77 0.51 -0.74
N ILE A 65 8.03 1.61 -0.79
CA ILE A 65 6.78 1.68 -1.52
C ILE A 65 7.11 1.69 -3.01
N GLN A 66 6.54 0.72 -3.72
CA GLN A 66 6.57 0.61 -5.17
C GLN A 66 5.15 0.74 -5.71
N SER A 67 5.04 0.99 -7.01
CA SER A 67 3.78 1.12 -7.74
C SER A 67 4.00 0.55 -9.14
N ARG A 68 2.93 0.14 -9.83
CA ARG A 68 3.06 -0.33 -11.21
C ARG A 68 1.83 0.02 -12.02
N LEU A 69 2.01 0.71 -13.13
CA LEU A 69 0.99 0.88 -14.16
C LEU A 69 1.52 0.32 -15.48
N ILE A 70 0.86 -0.70 -16.00
CA ILE A 70 1.13 -1.25 -17.33
C ILE A 70 0.04 -0.72 -18.24
N SER A 71 0.42 0.15 -19.17
CA SER A 71 -0.46 0.66 -20.21
C SER A 71 -0.13 0.04 -21.56
N SER A 72 -1.08 0.05 -22.48
CA SER A 72 -0.87 -0.36 -23.86
C SER A 72 -1.51 0.62 -24.83
N ARG A 73 -0.88 0.78 -26.01
CA ARG A 73 -1.44 1.51 -27.15
C ARG A 73 -1.09 0.80 -28.43
N GLN A 74 -2.10 0.49 -29.25
CA GLN A 74 -1.93 -0.25 -30.51
C GLN A 74 -1.12 -1.55 -30.32
N GLY A 75 -1.37 -2.27 -29.21
CA GLY A 75 -0.71 -3.52 -28.86
C GLY A 75 0.73 -3.40 -28.32
N LYS A 76 1.27 -2.19 -28.15
CA LYS A 76 2.58 -1.97 -27.50
C LYS A 76 2.38 -1.67 -26.03
N GLN A 77 2.90 -2.53 -25.16
CA GLN A 77 2.86 -2.36 -23.72
C GLN A 77 4.02 -1.48 -23.21
N ARG A 78 3.76 -0.74 -22.14
CA ARG A 78 4.73 0.10 -21.44
C ARG A 78 4.48 0.09 -19.94
N ASN A 79 5.56 0.08 -19.18
CA ASN A 79 5.52 0.26 -17.73
C ASN A 79 5.72 1.73 -17.38
N ILE A 80 4.84 2.24 -16.53
CA ILE A 80 4.88 3.59 -15.98
C ILE A 80 4.91 3.46 -14.45
N GLU A 81 5.84 4.17 -13.83
CA GLU A 81 6.12 4.08 -12.41
C GLU A 81 5.97 5.44 -11.74
N TYR A 82 5.51 5.44 -10.49
CA TYR A 82 5.55 6.64 -9.68
C TYR A 82 6.99 6.96 -9.27
N GLN A 83 7.31 8.26 -9.26
CA GLN A 83 8.57 8.78 -8.77
C GLN A 83 8.36 9.55 -7.48
N VAL A 84 9.35 9.56 -6.59
CA VAL A 84 9.32 10.39 -5.39
C VAL A 84 9.39 11.86 -5.82
N GLU A 85 8.32 12.61 -5.56
CA GLU A 85 8.30 14.06 -5.79
C GLU A 85 8.88 14.80 -4.57
N SER A 86 8.51 14.38 -3.36
CA SER A 86 8.95 15.04 -2.13
C SER A 86 8.90 14.13 -0.92
N ALA A 87 9.73 14.46 0.08
CA ALA A 87 9.63 13.87 1.41
C ALA A 87 9.90 14.92 2.48
N PHE A 88 9.03 15.02 3.48
CA PHE A 88 9.16 16.00 4.56
C PHE A 88 8.84 15.40 5.91
N ALA A 89 9.46 15.91 6.96
CA ALA A 89 9.05 15.64 8.33
C ALA A 89 7.66 16.21 8.61
N LEU A 90 6.90 15.46 9.41
CA LEU A 90 5.60 15.86 9.93
C LEU A 90 5.64 15.88 11.45
N GLU A 91 5.06 16.91 12.05
CA GLU A 91 4.90 17.00 13.50
C GLU A 91 3.46 17.37 13.87
N SER A 92 2.99 16.80 14.97
CA SER A 92 1.74 17.14 15.64
C SER A 92 1.93 17.04 17.16
N ALA A 93 0.90 17.40 17.93
CA ALA A 93 0.96 17.36 19.40
C ALA A 93 1.31 15.97 19.99
N VAL A 94 0.98 14.88 19.28
CA VAL A 94 1.08 13.49 19.79
C VAL A 94 1.79 12.55 18.83
N SER A 95 2.37 13.08 17.74
CA SER A 95 3.02 12.22 16.74
C SER A 95 4.06 12.95 15.92
N ARG A 96 5.08 12.17 15.52
CA ARG A 96 6.12 12.60 14.59
C ARG A 96 6.16 11.62 13.43
N GLY A 97 6.46 12.15 12.26
CA GLY A 97 6.27 11.42 11.03
C GLY A 97 7.14 11.88 9.88
N LEU A 98 6.96 11.18 8.77
CA LEU A 98 7.48 11.56 7.47
C LEU A 98 6.33 11.47 6.46
N ARG A 99 6.12 12.54 5.70
CA ARG A 99 5.24 12.56 4.54
C ARG A 99 6.05 12.33 3.29
N GLN A 100 5.84 11.22 2.62
CA GLN A 100 6.33 10.98 1.28
C GLN A 100 5.22 11.31 0.28
N THR A 101 5.58 11.97 -0.81
CA THR A 101 4.69 12.11 -1.94
C THR A 101 5.32 11.54 -3.20
N LEU A 102 4.58 10.64 -3.84
CA LEU A 102 4.89 10.04 -5.11
C LEU A 102 4.01 10.66 -6.19
N LYS A 103 4.56 10.79 -7.41
CA LYS A 103 3.85 11.30 -8.57
C LYS A 103 4.07 10.43 -9.79
N LEU A 104 2.99 10.16 -10.51
CA LEU A 104 3.02 9.52 -11.82
C LEU A 104 2.69 10.59 -12.86
N ALA A 105 3.75 11.18 -13.44
CA ALA A 105 3.64 12.16 -14.51
C ALA A 105 4.22 11.54 -15.78
N ASP A 106 3.34 11.19 -16.72
CA ASP A 106 3.69 10.61 -18.01
C ASP A 106 2.89 11.27 -19.14
N ALA A 107 3.38 11.20 -20.38
CA ALA A 107 2.68 11.72 -21.55
C ALA A 107 1.31 11.07 -21.77
N GLU A 108 1.14 9.84 -21.30
CA GLU A 108 -0.11 9.07 -21.35
C GLU A 108 -1.16 9.58 -20.36
N CYS A 109 -0.74 10.35 -19.36
CA CYS A 109 -1.64 10.96 -18.39
C CYS A 109 -2.12 12.33 -18.87
N GLN A 110 -3.44 12.54 -18.84
CA GLN A 110 -4.04 13.86 -18.89
C GLN A 110 -3.85 14.59 -17.56
N ILE A 111 -4.05 13.88 -16.45
CA ILE A 111 -3.80 14.36 -15.09
C ILE A 111 -2.89 13.36 -14.39
N ALA A 112 -1.81 13.86 -13.79
CA ALA A 112 -0.85 13.03 -13.07
C ALA A 112 -1.51 12.31 -11.88
N GLY A 113 -1.14 11.05 -11.68
CA GLY A 113 -1.46 10.31 -10.46
C GLY A 113 -0.60 10.80 -9.30
N ARG A 114 -1.10 10.66 -8.06
CA ARG A 114 -0.38 11.07 -6.85
C ARG A 114 -0.66 10.11 -5.70
N ILE A 115 0.37 9.75 -4.95
CA ILE A 115 0.24 8.98 -3.71
C ILE A 115 0.91 9.76 -2.60
N VAL A 116 0.18 10.04 -1.53
CA VAL A 116 0.74 10.64 -0.32
C VAL A 116 0.74 9.58 0.77
N ASN A 117 1.92 9.25 1.28
CA ASN A 117 2.10 8.35 2.40
C ASN A 117 2.57 9.15 3.62
N ASP A 118 1.77 9.14 4.67
CA ASP A 118 2.16 9.68 5.97
C ASP A 118 2.56 8.51 6.86
N TYR A 119 3.87 8.41 7.10
CA TYR A 119 4.45 7.47 8.05
C TYR A 119 4.49 8.12 9.42
N VAL A 120 3.94 7.47 10.43
CA VAL A 120 3.79 8.02 11.77
C VAL A 120 4.20 6.98 12.79
N LEU A 121 5.07 7.36 13.71
CA LEU A 121 5.27 6.65 14.97
C LEU A 121 4.39 7.34 16.02
N ILE A 122 3.64 6.54 16.77
CA ILE A 122 2.78 7.02 17.86
C ILE A 122 3.50 6.72 19.17
N GLU A 123 3.57 7.72 20.05
CA GLU A 123 4.13 7.59 21.39
C GLU A 123 3.54 6.35 22.11
N ASP A 124 4.39 5.61 22.81
CA ASP A 124 4.06 4.35 23.52
C ASP A 124 3.64 3.16 22.65
N MET A 125 3.69 3.25 21.31
CA MET A 125 3.40 2.14 20.41
C MET A 125 4.62 1.77 19.57
N ALA A 126 5.11 0.52 19.71
CA ALA A 126 6.20 -0.01 18.90
C ALA A 126 5.73 -0.47 17.50
N GLU A 127 5.03 0.41 16.78
CA GLU A 127 4.47 0.12 15.46
C GLU A 127 4.57 1.34 14.53
N LEU A 128 4.70 1.08 13.23
CA LEU A 128 4.62 2.13 12.21
C LEU A 128 3.20 2.19 11.65
N VAL A 129 2.57 3.35 11.76
CA VAL A 129 1.32 3.64 11.05
C VAL A 129 1.66 4.29 9.70
N MET A 130 1.01 3.84 8.64
CA MET A 130 1.12 4.41 7.31
C MET A 130 -0.28 4.78 6.82
N ASP A 131 -0.60 6.07 6.78
CA ASP A 131 -1.80 6.57 6.10
C ASP A 131 -1.47 6.79 4.62
N CYS A 132 -2.18 6.12 3.72
CA CYS A 132 -1.98 6.23 2.28
C CYS A 132 -3.20 6.89 1.62
N TYR A 133 -2.94 7.98 0.89
CA TYR A 133 -3.93 8.69 0.09
C TYR A 133 -3.55 8.59 -1.38
N VAL A 134 -4.40 7.95 -2.18
CA VAL A 134 -4.16 7.73 -3.60
C VAL A 134 -5.11 8.61 -4.41
N GLN A 135 -4.56 9.39 -5.31
CA GLN A 135 -5.26 10.01 -6.43
C GLN A 135 -4.83 9.26 -7.69
N HIS A 136 -5.77 8.54 -8.29
CA HIS A 136 -5.50 7.77 -9.50
C HIS A 136 -5.25 8.72 -10.70
N PRO A 137 -4.34 8.38 -11.62
CA PRO A 137 -4.08 9.22 -12.79
C PRO A 137 -5.31 9.27 -13.70
N TRP A 138 -5.46 10.35 -14.45
CA TRP A 138 -6.39 10.38 -15.58
C TRP A 138 -5.61 9.97 -16.82
N ILE A 139 -5.88 8.80 -17.35
CA ILE A 139 -5.25 8.32 -18.57
C ILE A 139 -5.99 8.88 -19.78
N ARG A 140 -5.24 9.35 -20.79
CA ARG A 140 -5.78 9.91 -22.03
C ARG A 140 -6.56 8.85 -22.82
N GLU A 141 -7.55 9.28 -23.57
CA GLU A 141 -8.24 8.42 -24.53
C GLU A 141 -7.26 7.79 -25.55
N GLY A 142 -7.57 6.57 -25.97
CA GLY A 142 -6.74 5.80 -26.92
C GLY A 142 -5.59 5.02 -26.27
N TYR A 143 -5.45 5.06 -24.96
CA TYR A 143 -4.61 4.16 -24.16
C TYR A 143 -5.48 3.19 -23.39
N GLU A 144 -4.98 1.97 -23.21
CA GLU A 144 -5.60 0.93 -22.38
C GLU A 144 -4.71 0.66 -21.18
N ILE A 145 -5.32 0.29 -20.05
CA ILE A 145 -4.58 -0.12 -18.85
C ILE A 145 -4.68 -1.62 -18.78
N GLU A 146 -3.55 -2.32 -18.89
CA GLU A 146 -3.52 -3.78 -18.76
C GLU A 146 -3.57 -4.18 -17.28
N ARG A 147 -2.79 -3.46 -16.46
CA ARG A 147 -2.61 -3.76 -15.05
C ARG A 147 -2.24 -2.51 -14.27
N TYR A 148 -2.82 -2.33 -13.10
CA TYR A 148 -2.45 -1.25 -12.21
C TYR A 148 -2.44 -1.67 -10.75
N ILE A 149 -1.33 -1.39 -10.09
CA ILE A 149 -1.12 -1.60 -8.66
C ILE A 149 -0.67 -0.26 -8.09
N PRO A 150 -1.57 0.46 -7.38
CA PRO A 150 -1.23 1.77 -6.83
C PRO A 150 -0.03 1.70 -5.90
N GLN A 151 -0.02 0.67 -5.04
CA GLN A 151 1.00 0.54 -4.01
C GLN A 151 1.33 -0.91 -3.68
N MET A 152 2.62 -1.18 -3.58
CA MET A 152 3.23 -2.46 -3.22
C MET A 152 4.25 -2.20 -2.11
N LEU A 153 4.22 -3.04 -1.08
CA LEU A 153 5.21 -3.04 -0.02
C LEU A 153 6.12 -4.26 -0.20
N GLU A 154 7.37 -4.04 -0.59
CA GLU A 154 8.31 -5.16 -0.74
C GLU A 154 8.79 -5.63 0.64
N ILE A 155 8.38 -6.84 1.04
CA ILE A 155 8.64 -7.41 2.36
C ILE A 155 9.99 -8.14 2.36
N TRP A 156 10.27 -8.91 1.31
CA TRP A 156 11.54 -9.63 1.10
C TRP A 156 11.95 -9.58 -0.38
N ASN A 157 13.26 -9.61 -0.67
CA ASN A 157 13.80 -9.63 -2.03
C ASN A 157 14.89 -10.70 -2.27
N ASP A 158 15.05 -11.59 -1.31
CA ASP A 158 16.12 -12.58 -1.24
C ASP A 158 15.58 -13.96 -0.83
N ILE A 159 14.31 -14.24 -1.15
CA ILE A 159 13.69 -15.54 -0.87
C ILE A 159 14.30 -16.57 -1.82
N LYS A 160 14.74 -17.70 -1.27
CA LYS A 160 15.27 -18.83 -2.07
C LYS A 160 14.14 -19.71 -2.61
N ALA A 161 14.39 -20.42 -3.71
CA ALA A 161 13.40 -21.27 -4.37
C ALA A 161 12.71 -22.30 -3.47
N ASP A 162 13.48 -22.93 -2.58
CA ASP A 162 13.08 -24.01 -1.67
C ASP A 162 12.62 -23.52 -0.30
N GLU A 163 12.70 -22.21 -0.06
CA GLU A 163 12.35 -21.61 1.22
C GLU A 163 10.84 -21.61 1.46
N ILE A 164 10.44 -21.95 2.68
CA ILE A 164 9.03 -22.03 3.08
C ILE A 164 8.58 -20.67 3.57
N ILE A 165 7.49 -20.18 2.99
CA ILE A 165 6.79 -18.96 3.38
C ILE A 165 5.42 -19.31 3.92
N ASP A 166 5.08 -18.72 5.07
CA ASP A 166 3.77 -18.85 5.70
C ASP A 166 3.05 -17.50 5.65
N LEU A 167 1.90 -17.47 4.97
CA LEU A 167 0.99 -16.32 4.93
C LEU A 167 -0.28 -16.65 5.69
N ARG A 168 -0.70 -15.77 6.59
CA ARG A 168 -1.98 -15.89 7.29
C ARG A 168 -2.77 -14.61 7.17
N SER A 169 -4.08 -14.70 7.01
CA SER A 169 -4.98 -13.56 7.01
C SER A 169 -6.14 -13.81 7.96
N GLY A 170 -6.62 -12.74 8.58
CA GLY A 170 -7.78 -12.74 9.47
C GLY A 170 -8.75 -11.62 9.11
N ASN A 171 -10.04 -11.90 9.23
CA ASN A 171 -11.14 -10.95 9.04
C ASN A 171 -11.74 -10.52 10.38
N SER A 172 -12.56 -9.47 10.35
CA SER A 172 -13.27 -8.97 11.54
C SER A 172 -14.29 -9.96 12.12
N ASP A 173 -14.78 -10.89 11.29
CA ASP A 173 -15.75 -11.91 11.69
C ASP A 173 -15.08 -13.13 12.36
N GLY A 174 -13.75 -13.10 12.51
CA GLY A 174 -12.95 -14.20 13.08
C GLY A 174 -12.58 -15.28 12.08
N SER A 175 -13.06 -15.22 10.83
CA SER A 175 -12.60 -16.13 9.79
C SER A 175 -11.12 -15.86 9.48
N SER A 176 -10.38 -16.94 9.22
CA SER A 176 -8.96 -16.86 8.88
C SER A 176 -8.60 -17.80 7.75
N ARG A 177 -7.53 -17.46 7.05
CA ARG A 177 -6.92 -18.29 6.01
C ARG A 177 -5.44 -18.42 6.31
N ALA A 178 -4.88 -19.59 6.00
CA ALA A 178 -3.45 -19.83 6.05
C ALA A 178 -3.00 -20.46 4.73
N PHE A 179 -1.89 -19.98 4.20
CA PHE A 179 -1.29 -20.48 2.98
C PHE A 179 0.22 -20.65 3.20
N ARG A 180 0.69 -21.89 3.02
CA ARG A 180 2.09 -22.27 3.20
C ARG A 180 2.61 -22.77 1.87
N PHE A 181 3.71 -22.20 1.38
CA PHE A 181 4.23 -22.52 0.06
C PHE A 181 5.76 -22.38 -0.01
N ARG A 182 6.35 -22.99 -1.04
CA ARG A 182 7.69 -22.65 -1.52
C ARG A 182 7.56 -21.95 -2.87
N PRO A 183 8.39 -20.94 -3.18
CA PRO A 183 8.32 -20.26 -4.48
C PRO A 183 8.42 -21.21 -5.67
N LEU A 184 9.19 -22.30 -5.58
CA LEU A 184 9.32 -23.29 -6.65
C LEU A 184 8.01 -24.03 -6.96
N ASP A 185 7.08 -24.11 -6.00
CA ASP A 185 5.81 -24.82 -6.16
C ASP A 185 4.73 -23.93 -6.81
N LEU A 186 5.02 -22.64 -7.04
CA LEU A 186 4.07 -21.70 -7.63
C LEU A 186 4.09 -21.72 -9.16
N THR A 187 2.92 -21.52 -9.74
CA THR A 187 2.78 -21.21 -11.17
C THR A 187 3.02 -19.72 -11.39
N PHE A 188 3.95 -19.40 -12.28
CA PHE A 188 4.27 -18.02 -12.66
C PHE A 188 3.68 -17.72 -14.03
N ASP A 189 3.23 -16.48 -14.22
CA ASP A 189 2.82 -15.97 -15.52
C ASP A 189 4.02 -15.70 -16.45
N GLU A 190 3.73 -15.20 -17.65
CA GLU A 190 4.72 -14.81 -18.65
C GLU A 190 5.69 -13.70 -18.18
N ASN A 191 5.30 -12.94 -17.15
CA ASN A 191 6.14 -11.90 -16.53
C ASN A 191 6.99 -12.45 -15.38
N GLY A 192 6.92 -13.76 -15.10
CA GLY A 192 7.62 -14.38 -14.00
C GLY A 192 7.00 -14.04 -12.64
N GLU A 193 5.69 -13.84 -12.59
CA GLU A 193 4.96 -13.44 -11.38
C GLU A 193 3.87 -14.43 -10.97
N ALA A 194 3.69 -14.60 -9.67
CA ALA A 194 2.59 -15.36 -9.08
C ALA A 194 1.82 -14.46 -8.10
N LEU A 195 0.54 -14.23 -8.38
CA LEU A 195 -0.35 -13.46 -7.51
C LEU A 195 -1.16 -14.40 -6.62
N LEU A 196 -1.01 -14.23 -5.31
CA LEU A 196 -1.81 -14.91 -4.30
C LEU A 196 -2.82 -13.91 -3.74
N LEU A 197 -4.09 -14.05 -4.12
CA LEU A 197 -5.16 -13.24 -3.54
C LEU A 197 -5.48 -13.78 -2.14
N PHE A 198 -5.37 -12.91 -1.14
CA PHE A 198 -5.51 -13.31 0.25
C PHE A 198 -6.30 -12.27 1.04
N PRO A 199 -7.65 -12.29 0.93
CA PRO A 199 -8.52 -11.34 1.61
C PRO A 199 -8.32 -11.41 3.13
N GLY A 200 -8.40 -10.25 3.77
CA GLY A 200 -8.17 -10.08 5.20
C GLY A 200 -8.28 -8.63 5.61
N MET A 201 -8.34 -8.36 6.91
CA MET A 201 -8.00 -7.05 7.47
C MET A 201 -6.65 -7.07 8.20
N SER A 202 -6.12 -8.26 8.47
CA SER A 202 -4.87 -8.43 9.18
C SER A 202 -4.12 -9.59 8.56
N TRP A 203 -2.81 -9.42 8.34
CA TRP A 203 -1.94 -10.41 7.72
C TRP A 203 -0.70 -10.64 8.57
N ILE A 204 -0.26 -11.89 8.60
CA ILE A 204 1.02 -12.29 9.15
C ILE A 204 1.81 -12.92 8.02
N LEU A 205 2.98 -12.39 7.75
CA LEU A 205 3.92 -12.92 6.78
C LEU A 205 5.14 -13.44 7.53
N ASN A 206 5.43 -14.74 7.42
CA ASN A 206 6.56 -15.36 8.09
C ASN A 206 7.50 -16.07 7.10
N ARG A 207 8.80 -15.92 7.38
CA ARG A 207 9.94 -16.58 6.74
C ARG A 207 10.86 -17.10 7.87
N GLY A 208 10.69 -18.36 8.24
CA GLY A 208 11.38 -18.94 9.41
C GLY A 208 11.09 -18.13 10.70
N PRO A 209 12.10 -17.65 11.44
CA PRO A 209 11.90 -16.86 12.66
C PRO A 209 11.54 -15.39 12.40
N SER A 210 11.65 -14.92 11.15
CA SER A 210 11.38 -13.53 10.78
C SER A 210 9.93 -13.38 10.35
N GLY A 211 9.22 -12.44 10.98
CA GLY A 211 7.81 -12.19 10.70
C GLY A 211 7.49 -10.70 10.64
N LEU A 212 6.49 -10.34 9.84
CA LEU A 212 5.89 -9.01 9.82
C LEU A 212 4.37 -9.14 9.91
N VAL A 213 3.77 -8.33 10.79
CA VAL A 213 2.31 -8.21 10.88
C VAL A 213 1.89 -6.92 10.19
N LEU A 214 0.91 -7.05 9.28
CA LEU A 214 0.27 -5.94 8.59
C LEU A 214 -1.19 -5.90 9.01
N GLU A 215 -1.68 -4.76 9.48
CA GLU A 215 -3.10 -4.60 9.82
C GLU A 215 -3.69 -3.41 9.09
N LEU A 216 -4.75 -3.64 8.33
CA LEU A 216 -5.53 -2.62 7.67
C LEU A 216 -6.50 -1.99 8.67
N ILE A 217 -6.28 -0.71 8.94
CA ILE A 217 -7.10 0.10 9.83
C ILE A 217 -7.79 1.14 8.99
N HIS A 218 -9.11 1.02 8.90
CA HIS A 218 -9.86 1.86 7.98
C HIS A 218 -10.13 3.22 8.60
N GLY A 219 -9.70 4.28 7.92
CA GLY A 219 -10.37 5.58 7.96
C GLY A 219 -11.43 5.62 6.86
N ARG A 220 -12.71 5.73 7.22
CA ARG A 220 -13.85 5.81 6.28
C ARG A 220 -13.54 6.77 5.11
N ARG A 221 -13.49 6.26 3.88
CA ARG A 221 -13.72 6.93 2.58
C ARG A 221 -13.71 5.89 1.45
N GLN A 222 -14.21 6.28 0.28
CA GLN A 222 -14.44 5.43 -0.90
C GLN A 222 -13.17 4.61 -1.23
N LYS A 223 -13.19 3.31 -0.93
CA LYS A 223 -12.18 2.36 -1.38
C LYS A 223 -12.89 1.39 -2.32
N ILE A 224 -12.29 1.09 -3.46
CA ILE A 224 -12.72 -0.09 -4.24
C ILE A 224 -12.25 -1.32 -3.46
N ASP A 225 -13.19 -2.16 -3.06
CA ASP A 225 -12.91 -3.34 -2.24
C ASP A 225 -12.31 -4.47 -3.10
N LEU A 226 -11.08 -4.24 -3.56
CA LEU A 226 -10.26 -5.27 -4.15
C LEU A 226 -9.60 -6.10 -3.03
N PRO A 227 -9.54 -7.44 -3.19
CA PRO A 227 -8.86 -8.28 -2.22
C PRO A 227 -7.37 -7.95 -2.19
N SER A 228 -6.85 -7.69 -0.99
CA SER A 228 -5.40 -7.59 -0.80
C SER A 228 -4.72 -8.88 -1.26
N GLY A 229 -3.45 -8.77 -1.64
CA GLY A 229 -2.71 -9.89 -2.20
C GLY A 229 -1.24 -9.88 -1.86
N ALA A 230 -0.60 -10.99 -2.19
CA ALA A 230 0.84 -11.15 -2.17
C ALA A 230 1.32 -11.44 -3.59
N LEU A 231 2.26 -10.63 -4.08
CA LEU A 231 2.89 -10.80 -5.38
C LEU A 231 4.28 -11.39 -5.19
N ILE A 232 4.51 -12.57 -5.78
CA ILE A 232 5.82 -13.21 -5.81
C ILE A 232 6.41 -12.96 -7.20
N THR A 233 7.57 -12.30 -7.26
CA THR A 233 8.27 -12.01 -8.52
C THR A 233 9.58 -12.78 -8.57
N ARG A 234 9.82 -13.49 -9.67
CA ARG A 234 11.12 -14.12 -9.95
C ARG A 234 12.14 -13.04 -10.34
N ARG A 235 13.23 -12.92 -9.59
CA ARG A 235 14.28 -11.90 -9.82
C ARG A 235 15.44 -12.45 -10.64
N ARG A 236 16.07 -13.51 -10.14
CA ARG A 236 17.18 -14.24 -10.76
C ARG A 236 16.92 -15.74 -10.62
N ARG A 237 17.79 -16.57 -11.20
CA ARG A 237 17.72 -18.02 -11.01
C ARG A 237 17.67 -18.33 -9.51
N ASP A 238 16.59 -18.98 -9.08
CA ASP A 238 16.31 -19.41 -7.71
C ASP A 238 16.20 -18.31 -6.65
N GLN A 239 16.04 -17.03 -7.05
CA GLN A 239 15.83 -15.89 -6.15
C GLN A 239 14.50 -15.17 -6.46
N TYR A 240 13.73 -14.92 -5.41
CA TYR A 240 12.38 -14.37 -5.48
C TYR A 240 12.22 -13.18 -4.54
N ALA A 241 11.28 -12.30 -4.89
CA ALA A 241 10.81 -11.22 -4.04
C ALA A 241 9.33 -11.44 -3.69
N LEU A 242 8.94 -11.04 -2.49
CA LEU A 242 7.57 -11.00 -2.03
C LEU A 242 7.16 -9.56 -1.75
N SER A 243 6.11 -9.11 -2.43
CA SER A 243 5.47 -7.82 -2.17
C SER A 243 4.05 -8.02 -1.67
N PHE A 244 3.63 -7.21 -0.70
CA PHE A 244 2.24 -7.12 -0.26
C PHE A 244 1.52 -6.00 -1.01
N LEU A 245 0.29 -6.27 -1.45
CA LEU A 245 -0.58 -5.34 -2.18
C LEU A 245 -1.78 -4.99 -1.29
N PRO A 246 -1.73 -3.89 -0.52
CA PRO A 246 -2.79 -3.56 0.45
C PRO A 246 -4.16 -3.35 -0.18
N THR A 247 -4.18 -2.77 -1.38
CA THR A 247 -5.40 -2.48 -2.16
C THR A 247 -5.57 -3.41 -3.35
N GLY A 248 -4.84 -4.52 -3.39
CA GLY A 248 -4.94 -5.50 -4.46
C GLY A 248 -4.39 -5.00 -5.80
N GLU A 249 -4.96 -5.50 -6.89
CA GLU A 249 -4.52 -5.25 -8.26
C GLU A 249 -5.72 -5.01 -9.18
N TYR A 250 -5.67 -3.91 -9.93
CA TYR A 250 -6.60 -3.64 -11.02
C TYR A 250 -6.14 -4.37 -12.28
N ARG A 251 -6.98 -5.28 -12.79
CA ARG A 251 -6.75 -6.00 -14.04
C ARG A 251 -7.68 -5.49 -15.11
N LYS A 252 -7.11 -4.96 -16.20
CA LYS A 252 -7.85 -4.37 -17.31
C LYS A 252 -8.99 -3.41 -16.86
N PRO A 253 -8.73 -2.46 -15.95
CA PRO A 253 -9.76 -1.54 -15.52
C PRO A 253 -10.21 -0.66 -16.70
N THR A 254 -11.49 -0.31 -16.73
CA THR A 254 -11.96 0.74 -17.66
C THR A 254 -11.42 2.09 -17.21
N LEU A 255 -11.20 3.01 -18.17
CA LEU A 255 -10.74 4.36 -17.86
C LEU A 255 -11.72 5.08 -16.93
N ASP A 256 -13.02 4.94 -17.17
CA ASP A 256 -14.08 5.52 -16.32
C ASP A 256 -14.07 4.98 -14.88
N GLY A 257 -13.63 3.73 -14.69
CA GLY A 257 -13.54 3.11 -13.36
C GLY A 257 -12.31 3.54 -12.56
N LEU A 258 -11.29 4.10 -13.23
CA LEU A 258 -10.01 4.46 -12.60
C LEU A 258 -9.78 5.97 -12.54
N ASN A 259 -10.12 6.69 -13.60
CA ASN A 259 -9.81 8.10 -13.75
C ASN A 259 -10.44 8.92 -12.62
N GLY A 260 -9.61 9.57 -11.81
CA GLY A 260 -10.06 10.45 -10.73
C GLY A 260 -10.58 9.73 -9.50
N LEU A 261 -10.45 8.40 -9.45
CA LEU A 261 -10.70 7.65 -8.24
C LEU A 261 -9.76 8.14 -7.13
N LEU A 262 -10.35 8.35 -5.95
CA LEU A 262 -9.63 8.70 -4.73
C LEU A 262 -9.76 7.55 -3.76
N GLU A 263 -8.63 7.05 -3.25
CA GLU A 263 -8.60 6.03 -2.22
C GLU A 263 -7.89 6.54 -0.97
N HIS A 264 -8.28 5.97 0.16
CA HIS A 264 -7.59 6.15 1.43
C HIS A 264 -7.60 4.85 2.21
N TYR A 265 -6.45 4.46 2.74
CA TYR A 265 -6.33 3.36 3.68
C TYR A 265 -5.18 3.61 4.64
N SER A 266 -5.29 3.07 5.86
CA SER A 266 -4.20 3.11 6.83
C SER A 266 -3.72 1.69 7.12
N LEU A 267 -2.41 1.50 7.20
CA LEU A 267 -1.80 0.24 7.63
C LEU A 267 -1.04 0.43 8.92
N ARG A 268 -1.07 -0.58 9.78
CA ARG A 268 -0.09 -0.77 10.84
C ARG A 268 0.89 -1.85 10.48
N LEU A 269 2.17 -1.53 10.59
CA LEU A 269 3.27 -2.46 10.45
C LEU A 269 3.82 -2.71 11.85
N LYS A 270 3.68 -3.95 12.33
CA LYS A 270 4.12 -4.33 13.68
C LYS A 270 5.25 -5.35 13.62
N PRO A 271 6.23 -5.24 14.53
CA PRO A 271 7.22 -6.29 14.74
C PRO A 271 6.53 -7.59 15.18
N ASN A 272 7.24 -8.68 14.92
CA ASN A 272 6.88 -10.08 15.17
C ASN A 272 5.95 -10.31 16.38
N LEU A 273 4.78 -10.91 16.16
CA LEU A 273 4.08 -11.63 17.23
C LEU A 273 4.79 -12.98 17.38
N ARG A 274 5.46 -13.20 18.53
CA ARG A 274 6.28 -14.40 18.78
C ARG A 274 5.49 -15.71 18.74
N SER A 275 4.15 -15.64 18.79
CA SER A 275 3.23 -16.77 18.66
C SER A 275 1.98 -16.33 17.90
N SER A 276 1.41 -17.25 17.10
CA SER A 276 0.08 -17.06 16.50
C SER A 276 -1.05 -16.93 17.51
N ASP A 277 -0.81 -17.33 18.77
CA ASP A 277 -1.80 -17.25 19.85
C ASP A 277 -1.93 -15.80 20.40
N ASP A 278 -0.96 -14.94 20.11
CA ASP A 278 -1.04 -13.50 20.40
C ASP A 278 -1.90 -12.75 19.38
N PHE A 279 -2.20 -13.39 18.24
CA PHE A 279 -3.09 -12.86 17.23
C PHE A 279 -4.54 -13.00 17.68
N LYS A 280 -4.96 -12.10 18.57
CA LYS A 280 -6.39 -11.88 18.81
C LYS A 280 -6.89 -10.96 17.68
N PRO A 281 -7.82 -11.39 16.81
CA PRO A 281 -8.53 -10.43 15.97
C PRO A 281 -9.06 -9.34 16.89
N MET A 282 -8.87 -8.06 16.52
CA MET A 282 -9.22 -6.94 17.40
C MET A 282 -10.59 -7.18 18.03
N SER A 283 -10.61 -7.45 19.33
CA SER A 283 -11.86 -7.29 20.08
C SER A 283 -12.19 -5.80 19.96
N ARG A 284 -13.37 -5.46 19.45
CA ARG A 284 -13.88 -4.08 19.29
C ARG A 284 -14.01 -3.30 20.61
N LYS A 285 -13.32 -3.69 21.69
CA LYS A 285 -13.41 -3.08 23.01
C LYS A 285 -12.49 -1.88 23.24
N ALA A 286 -11.74 -1.42 22.22
CA ALA A 286 -10.90 -0.22 22.34
C ALA A 286 -11.02 0.76 21.15
N GLN A 287 -12.23 0.93 20.59
CA GLN A 287 -12.57 2.15 19.85
C GLN A 287 -13.67 2.88 20.62
N GLY A 288 -13.26 3.59 21.67
CA GLY A 288 -14.08 4.61 22.28
C GLY A 288 -14.34 5.73 21.26
N HIS A 289 -15.62 5.94 20.96
CA HIS A 289 -16.22 7.11 20.33
C HIS A 289 -15.58 7.66 19.04
N ILE A 290 -15.99 7.09 17.90
CA ILE A 290 -16.32 7.93 16.74
C ILE A 290 -17.84 7.95 16.63
N SER A 291 -18.43 8.99 17.18
CA SER A 291 -19.83 9.34 17.05
C SER A 291 -20.17 9.64 15.58
N HIS A 292 -21.21 8.95 15.12
CA HIS A 292 -22.17 9.29 14.04
C HIS A 292 -22.25 8.30 12.87
N PRO A 293 -23.41 7.64 12.71
CA PRO A 293 -23.88 7.15 11.42
C PRO A 293 -24.62 8.30 10.72
N PHE A 294 -24.20 8.71 9.54
CA PHE A 294 -25.12 9.40 8.63
C PHE A 294 -25.72 8.35 7.70
N VAL A 295 -27.03 8.20 7.85
CA VAL A 295 -27.95 7.63 6.88
C VAL A 295 -28.18 8.69 5.81
N ILE A 296 -28.21 8.30 4.53
CA ILE A 296 -28.82 9.11 3.48
C ILE A 296 -29.84 8.22 2.77
N TYR A 297 -31.08 8.71 2.75
CA TYR A 297 -32.20 8.17 1.99
C TYR A 297 -32.07 8.53 0.50
N TYR A 298 -32.65 7.69 -0.35
CA TYR A 298 -32.71 7.78 -1.81
C TYR A 298 -33.00 9.18 -2.35
#